data_AF-A0A9P1R4E7-F1
#
_entry.id   AF-A0A9P1R4E7-F1
#
_cell.length_a   1.000
_cell.length_b   1.000
_cell.length_c   1.000
_cell.angle_alpha   90.00
_cell.angle_beta   90.00
_cell.angle_gamma   90.00
#
_symmetry.space_group_name_H-M   'P 1'
#
loop_
_entity.id
_entity.type
_entity.pdbx_description
1 polymer ?
#
loop_
_entity_poly.entity_id
_entity_poly.type
_entity_poly.pdbx_seq_one_letter_code
_entity_poly.pdbx_strand_id
1 'polypeptide(L)'
;MALLAEVLNPVACKVGPEIGRDQLLALCERLDPRREPGRLTLIARMGAQKVGERLPPLVEAVRAAGHPVIWLSDPMHGNTIVAPCGNKTRLVRSIAEEVAAFRLAVSGSGGVAAGLHLETTPDDVTECVADSSGLHQVSRHYTSLCDPRLNPWQALSAVMAWSGAEAIPSATFPLETVA
;
A
#
# COMPACT_ATOMS: atom_id res chain seq x y z
N MET A 1 -2.72 -5.41 21.35
CA MET A 1 -2.57 -3.94 21.42
C MET A 1 -1.88 -3.44 22.70
N ALA A 2 -1.96 -4.15 23.84
CA ALA A 2 -1.36 -3.69 25.11
C ALA A 2 0.15 -3.37 24.99
N LEU A 3 0.95 -4.28 24.43
CA LEU A 3 2.39 -4.05 24.23
C LEU A 3 2.71 -2.77 23.45
N LEU A 4 2.03 -2.54 22.32
CA LEU A 4 2.30 -1.37 21.46
C LEU A 4 1.82 -0.04 22.07
N ALA A 5 0.90 -0.09 23.03
CA ALA A 5 0.46 1.11 23.75
C ALA A 5 1.50 1.57 24.80
N GLU A 6 2.37 0.67 25.25
CA GLU A 6 3.32 0.93 26.35
C GLU A 6 4.72 1.31 25.85
N VAL A 7 5.05 1.03 24.59
CA VAL A 7 6.35 1.42 24.00
C VAL A 7 6.34 2.86 23.55
N LEU A 8 7.50 3.53 23.55
CA LEU A 8 7.64 4.93 23.14
C LEU A 8 7.80 5.12 21.62
N ASN A 9 8.18 4.07 20.89
CA ASN A 9 8.37 4.10 19.44
C ASN A 9 7.12 4.62 18.71
N PRO A 10 7.27 5.31 17.57
CA PRO A 10 6.18 5.46 16.62
C PRO A 10 5.61 4.08 16.27
N VAL A 11 4.29 3.97 16.23
CA VAL A 11 3.58 2.73 15.91
C VAL A 11 2.78 2.92 14.64
N ALA A 12 2.67 1.84 13.87
CA ALA A 12 1.83 1.82 12.68
C ALA A 12 0.86 0.65 12.73
N CYS A 13 -0.37 0.87 12.25
CA CYS A 13 -1.36 -0.20 12.16
C CYS A 13 -1.89 -0.35 10.73
N LYS A 14 -1.98 -1.59 10.27
CA LYS A 14 -2.59 -1.93 8.98
C LYS A 14 -4.11 -1.80 9.10
N VAL A 15 -4.71 -1.05 8.18
CA VAL A 15 -6.14 -0.77 8.09
C VAL A 15 -6.67 -1.45 6.83
N GLY A 16 -7.36 -2.57 7.01
CA GLY A 16 -7.96 -3.33 5.91
C GLY A 16 -9.39 -2.90 5.61
N PRO A 17 -9.99 -3.39 4.50
CA PRO A 17 -11.30 -2.96 4.05
C PRO A 17 -12.44 -3.27 5.02
N GLU A 18 -12.29 -4.31 5.85
CA GLU A 18 -13.34 -4.78 6.76
C GLU A 18 -13.37 -4.05 8.11
N ILE A 19 -12.43 -3.14 8.38
CA ILE A 19 -12.45 -2.39 9.65
C ILE A 19 -13.64 -1.43 9.69
N GLY A 20 -14.35 -1.43 10.81
CA GLY A 20 -15.40 -0.45 11.09
C GLY A 20 -14.85 0.85 11.68
N ARG A 21 -15.65 1.93 11.60
CA ARG A 21 -15.31 3.23 12.18
C ARG A 21 -15.00 3.12 13.68
N ASP A 22 -15.89 2.50 14.45
CA ASP A 22 -15.74 2.41 15.91
C ASP A 22 -14.51 1.60 16.31
N GLN A 23 -14.22 0.52 15.58
CA GLN A 23 -13.02 -0.28 15.80
C GLN A 23 -11.75 0.52 15.51
N LEU A 24 -11.74 1.32 14.44
CA LEU A 24 -10.60 2.18 14.11
C LEU A 24 -10.39 3.28 15.16
N LEU A 25 -11.47 3.92 15.62
CA LEU A 25 -11.37 4.95 16.67
C LEU A 25 -10.88 4.37 18.00
N ALA A 26 -11.39 3.21 18.41
CA ALA A 26 -10.92 2.51 19.61
C ALA A 26 -9.43 2.15 19.51
N LEU A 27 -8.94 1.83 18.32
CA LEU A 27 -7.52 1.59 18.06
C LEU A 27 -6.70 2.89 18.20
N CYS A 28 -7.17 4.00 17.63
CA CYS A 28 -6.49 5.30 17.77
C CYS A 28 -6.41 5.72 19.24
N GLU A 29 -7.52 5.66 20.00
CA GLU A 29 -7.53 5.98 21.44
C GLU A 29 -6.55 5.11 22.25
N ARG A 30 -6.32 3.87 21.82
CA ARG A 30 -5.38 2.97 22.50
C ARG A 30 -3.92 3.26 22.16
N LEU A 31 -3.62 3.58 20.91
CA LEU A 31 -2.23 3.70 20.43
C LEU A 31 -1.71 5.14 20.45
N ASP A 32 -2.61 6.12 20.44
CA ASP A 32 -2.33 7.54 20.50
C ASP A 32 -3.20 8.26 21.56
N PRO A 33 -3.16 7.83 22.84
CA PRO A 33 -4.01 8.39 23.90
C PRO A 33 -3.71 9.87 24.20
N ARG A 34 -2.52 10.36 23.82
CA ARG A 34 -2.08 11.74 24.03
C ARG A 34 -2.23 12.61 22.79
N ARG A 35 -2.70 12.06 21.66
CA ARG A 35 -2.83 12.76 20.37
C ARG A 35 -1.53 13.43 19.96
N GLU A 36 -0.43 12.67 20.01
CA GLU A 36 0.91 13.15 19.71
C GLU A 36 1.20 13.04 18.21
N PRO A 37 1.44 14.15 17.49
CA PRO A 37 1.78 14.09 16.07
C PRO A 37 3.00 13.18 15.82
N GLY A 38 2.85 12.25 14.86
CA GLY A 38 3.89 11.27 14.55
C GLY A 38 3.91 10.03 15.43
N ARG A 39 3.06 9.94 16.47
CA ARG A 39 2.91 8.73 17.29
C ARG A 39 2.31 7.56 16.51
N LEU A 40 1.19 7.80 15.83
CA LEU A 40 0.43 6.75 15.14
C LEU A 40 0.37 7.01 13.63
N THR A 41 0.73 5.99 12.87
CA THR A 41 0.55 5.92 11.41
C THR A 41 -0.50 4.87 11.07
N LEU A 42 -1.46 5.21 10.21
CA LEU A 42 -2.44 4.26 9.69
C LEU A 42 -2.05 3.85 8.27
N ILE A 43 -1.87 2.55 8.05
CA ILE A 43 -1.42 2.00 6.77
C ILE A 43 -2.62 1.34 6.08
N ALA A 44 -3.25 2.04 5.14
CA ALA A 44 -4.41 1.53 4.40
C ALA A 44 -3.97 0.46 3.39
N ARG A 45 -4.63 -0.70 3.42
CA ARG A 45 -4.41 -1.82 2.47
C ARG A 45 -5.76 -2.35 1.98
N MET A 46 -6.45 -1.51 1.21
CA MET A 46 -7.86 -1.68 0.89
C MET A 46 -8.08 -2.55 -0.34
N GLY A 47 -7.13 -2.54 -1.29
CA GLY A 47 -7.33 -3.03 -2.65
C GLY A 47 -7.85 -1.91 -3.55
N ALA A 48 -7.41 -1.90 -4.81
CA ALA A 48 -7.75 -0.86 -5.79
C ALA A 48 -9.26 -0.66 -5.97
N GLN A 49 -10.02 -1.75 -5.89
CA GLN A 49 -11.47 -1.74 -6.08
C GLN A 49 -12.24 -1.16 -4.89
N LYS A 50 -11.65 -1.13 -3.69
CA LYS A 50 -12.35 -0.74 -2.45
C LYS A 50 -11.87 0.58 -1.87
N VAL A 51 -10.63 1.00 -2.16
CA VAL A 51 -9.99 2.14 -1.50
C VAL A 51 -10.79 3.44 -1.66
N GLY A 52 -11.30 3.72 -2.86
CA GLY A 52 -12.00 4.98 -3.15
C GLY A 52 -13.32 5.14 -2.40
N GLU A 53 -13.96 4.02 -2.04
CA GLU A 53 -15.27 4.03 -1.37
C GLU A 53 -15.15 3.82 0.14
N ARG A 54 -14.23 2.94 0.57
CA ARG A 54 -14.11 2.51 1.98
C ARG A 54 -13.22 3.42 2.83
N LEU A 55 -12.20 4.03 2.24
CA LEU A 55 -11.23 4.83 3.00
C LEU A 55 -11.74 6.22 3.42
N PRO A 56 -12.45 7.00 2.58
CA PRO A 56 -12.91 8.35 2.95
C PRO A 56 -13.64 8.46 4.29
N PRO A 57 -14.69 7.64 4.60
CA PRO A 57 -15.40 7.76 5.87
C PRO A 57 -14.55 7.40 7.10
N LEU A 58 -13.50 6.59 6.92
CA LEU A 58 -12.55 6.27 8.00
C LEU A 58 -11.60 7.44 8.28
N VAL A 59 -11.10 8.09 7.23
CA VAL A 59 -10.24 9.28 7.34
C VAL A 59 -10.98 10.41 8.04
N GLU A 60 -12.22 10.67 7.64
CA GLU A 60 -13.08 11.69 8.26
C GLU A 60 -13.33 11.40 9.75
N ALA A 61 -13.62 10.15 10.09
CA ALA A 61 -13.87 9.76 11.48
C ALA A 61 -12.64 10.00 12.36
N VAL A 62 -11.45 9.56 11.93
CA VAL A 62 -10.20 9.74 12.68
C VAL A 62 -9.85 11.22 12.84
N ARG A 63 -10.00 12.00 11.76
CA ARG A 63 -9.79 13.45 11.77
C ARG A 63 -10.76 14.14 12.74
N ALA A 64 -12.05 13.80 12.69
CA ALA A 64 -13.07 14.38 13.56
C ALA A 64 -12.84 14.05 15.04
N ALA A 65 -12.26 12.88 15.34
CA ALA A 65 -11.85 12.48 16.69
C ALA A 65 -10.55 13.18 17.18
N GLY A 66 -9.90 13.99 16.32
CA GLY A 66 -8.75 14.81 16.69
C GLY A 66 -7.42 14.05 16.77
N HIS A 67 -7.34 12.83 16.23
CA HIS A 67 -6.10 12.06 16.19
C HIS A 67 -5.19 12.57 15.05
N PRO A 68 -3.98 13.09 15.34
CA PRO A 68 -3.07 13.66 14.35
C PRO A 68 -2.27 12.59 13.61
N VAL A 69 -2.96 11.56 13.11
CA VAL A 69 -2.33 10.47 12.36
C VAL A 69 -1.89 10.93 10.98
N ILE A 70 -0.87 10.27 10.45
CA ILE A 70 -0.58 10.26 9.02
C ILE A 70 -1.04 8.93 8.41
N TRP A 71 -1.35 8.96 7.12
CA TRP A 71 -1.79 7.78 6.38
C TRP A 71 -0.72 7.34 5.38
N LEU A 72 -0.41 6.06 5.36
CA LEU A 72 0.38 5.43 4.29
C LEU A 72 -0.50 4.48 3.47
N SER A 73 -0.20 4.34 2.18
CA SER A 73 -0.78 3.29 1.35
C SER A 73 0.11 2.06 1.37
N ASP A 74 -0.48 0.91 1.67
CA ASP A 74 0.04 -0.42 1.36
C ASP A 74 -0.81 -0.99 0.22
N PRO A 75 -0.46 -0.67 -1.04
CA PRO A 75 -1.17 -1.15 -2.22
C PRO A 75 -0.85 -2.62 -2.53
N MET A 76 -0.10 -3.32 -1.67
CA MET A 76 0.38 -4.67 -1.93
C MET A 76 -0.65 -5.69 -1.46
N HIS A 77 -0.95 -5.67 -0.16
CA HIS A 77 -1.67 -6.74 0.52
C HIS A 77 -3.18 -6.76 0.27
N GLY A 78 -3.74 -5.72 -0.35
CA GLY A 78 -5.14 -5.67 -0.79
C GLY A 78 -5.35 -6.22 -2.21
N ASN A 79 -4.28 -6.42 -2.97
CA ASN A 79 -4.32 -6.73 -4.42
C ASN A 79 -3.72 -8.10 -4.78
N THR A 80 -3.50 -8.98 -3.80
CA THR A 80 -2.96 -10.33 -4.06
C THR A 80 -4.01 -11.21 -4.74
N ILE A 81 -3.61 -11.86 -5.84
CA ILE A 81 -4.37 -12.87 -6.57
C ILE A 81 -3.53 -14.15 -6.75
N VAL A 82 -4.13 -15.24 -7.24
CA VAL A 82 -3.42 -16.49 -7.54
C VAL A 82 -3.31 -16.65 -9.06
N ALA A 83 -2.10 -16.84 -9.56
CA ALA A 83 -1.81 -17.07 -10.98
C ALA A 83 -2.18 -18.51 -11.39
N PRO A 84 -2.32 -18.81 -12.70
CA PRO A 84 -2.62 -20.17 -13.19
C PRO A 84 -1.59 -21.23 -12.77
N CYS A 85 -0.33 -20.84 -12.50
CA CYS A 85 0.70 -21.73 -11.99
C CYS A 85 0.58 -22.05 -10.48
N GLY A 86 -0.41 -21.49 -9.78
CA GLY A 86 -0.64 -21.69 -8.34
C GLY A 86 0.07 -20.69 -7.43
N ASN A 87 1.02 -19.91 -7.94
CA ASN A 87 1.73 -18.90 -7.15
C ASN A 87 0.86 -17.67 -6.90
N LYS A 88 1.03 -17.05 -5.72
CA LYS A 88 0.49 -15.71 -5.46
C LYS A 88 1.20 -14.69 -6.33
N THR A 89 0.45 -13.74 -6.88
CA THR A 89 0.97 -12.63 -7.65
C THR A 89 0.16 -11.37 -7.38
N ARG A 90 0.64 -10.22 -7.88
CA ARG A 90 -0.05 -8.93 -7.83
C ARG A 90 0.08 -8.26 -9.20
N LEU A 91 -0.95 -7.51 -9.57
CA LEU A 91 -0.93 -6.71 -10.80
C LEU A 91 -0.37 -5.32 -10.47
N VAL A 92 0.71 -4.92 -11.14
CA VAL A 92 1.32 -3.59 -10.97
C VAL A 92 0.32 -2.49 -11.31
N ARG A 93 -0.55 -2.73 -12.29
CA ARG A 93 -1.67 -1.84 -12.60
C ARG A 93 -2.59 -1.60 -11.40
N SER A 94 -3.03 -2.66 -10.72
CA SER A 94 -3.90 -2.53 -9.54
C SER A 94 -3.18 -1.84 -8.38
N ILE A 95 -1.89 -2.10 -8.21
CA ILE A 95 -1.05 -1.38 -7.23
C ILE A 95 -1.08 0.12 -7.52
N ALA A 96 -0.82 0.53 -8.77
CA ALA A 96 -0.82 1.93 -9.19
C ALA A 96 -2.21 2.59 -9.04
N GLU A 97 -3.28 1.87 -9.39
CA GLU A 97 -4.67 2.33 -9.22
C GLU A 97 -5.01 2.58 -7.73
N GLU A 98 -4.61 1.67 -6.82
CA GLU A 98 -4.80 1.88 -5.39
C GLU A 98 -3.99 3.07 -4.86
N VAL A 99 -2.74 3.25 -5.31
CA VAL A 99 -1.91 4.40 -4.93
C VAL A 99 -2.58 5.73 -5.28
N ALA A 100 -3.04 5.86 -6.53
CA ALA A 100 -3.69 7.08 -7.00
C ALA A 100 -5.00 7.35 -6.23
N ALA A 101 -5.85 6.34 -6.10
CA ALA A 101 -7.13 6.46 -5.42
C ALA A 101 -6.98 6.69 -3.90
N PHE A 102 -5.97 6.09 -3.25
CA PHE A 102 -5.62 6.37 -1.86
C PHE A 102 -5.29 7.85 -1.64
N ARG A 103 -4.43 8.43 -2.50
CA ARG A 103 -4.00 9.83 -2.37
C ARG A 103 -5.21 10.77 -2.46
N LEU A 104 -6.10 10.51 -3.42
CA LEU A 104 -7.34 11.27 -3.58
C LEU A 104 -8.29 11.09 -2.37
N ALA A 105 -8.50 9.86 -1.92
CA ALA A 105 -9.39 9.56 -0.79
C ALA A 105 -8.92 10.23 0.51
N VAL A 106 -7.64 10.10 0.86
CA VAL A 106 -7.12 10.68 2.11
C VAL A 106 -7.10 12.20 2.05
N SER A 107 -6.58 12.79 0.96
CA SER A 107 -6.47 14.24 0.85
C SER A 107 -7.83 14.91 0.74
N GLY A 108 -8.75 14.31 -0.04
CA GLY A 108 -10.13 14.80 -0.22
C GLY A 108 -10.95 14.77 1.07
N SER A 109 -10.68 13.82 1.97
CA SER A 109 -11.32 13.73 3.30
C SER A 109 -10.61 14.54 4.40
N GLY A 110 -9.59 15.34 4.03
CA GLY A 110 -8.85 16.21 4.94
C GLY A 110 -7.80 15.51 5.82
N GLY A 111 -7.41 14.28 5.47
CA GLY A 111 -6.28 13.58 6.09
C GLY A 111 -4.94 13.90 5.43
N VAL A 112 -3.85 13.41 6.02
CA VAL A 112 -2.49 13.57 5.48
C VAL A 112 -2.05 12.28 4.79
N ALA A 113 -2.01 12.29 3.44
CA ALA A 113 -1.43 11.22 2.64
C ALA A 113 0.11 11.35 2.65
N ALA A 114 0.79 10.53 3.45
CA ALA A 114 2.21 10.74 3.78
C ALA A 114 3.19 9.83 3.03
N GLY A 115 2.73 8.77 2.35
CA GLY A 115 3.60 7.95 1.52
C GLY A 115 3.11 6.53 1.27
N LEU A 116 4.07 5.67 0.93
CA LEU A 116 3.86 4.29 0.50
C LEU A 116 4.58 3.29 1.43
N HIS A 117 4.03 2.09 1.54
CA HIS A 117 4.60 0.94 2.20
C HIS A 117 4.60 -0.22 1.20
N LEU A 118 5.74 -0.42 0.53
CA LEU A 118 5.88 -1.39 -0.57
C LEU A 118 6.72 -2.60 -0.13
N GLU A 119 6.46 -3.73 -0.78
CA GLU A 119 7.31 -4.93 -0.70
C GLU A 119 8.11 -5.01 -1.99
N THR A 120 9.42 -4.79 -1.90
CA THR A 120 10.30 -4.71 -3.06
C THR A 120 11.51 -5.63 -2.89
N THR A 121 12.16 -5.95 -4.01
CA THR A 121 13.46 -6.64 -4.05
C THR A 121 14.35 -5.97 -5.10
N PRO A 122 15.69 -5.90 -4.90
CA PRO A 122 16.59 -5.40 -5.93
C PRO A 122 16.73 -6.37 -7.12
N ASP A 123 16.34 -7.63 -6.93
CA ASP A 123 16.49 -8.68 -7.92
C ASP A 123 15.50 -8.54 -9.09
N ASP A 124 15.93 -8.98 -10.27
CA ASP A 124 15.07 -9.09 -11.46
C ASP A 124 14.16 -10.32 -11.37
N VAL A 125 13.11 -10.23 -10.56
CA VAL A 125 12.12 -11.28 -10.33
C VAL A 125 10.86 -11.09 -11.18
N THR A 126 10.09 -12.17 -11.33
CA THR A 126 8.80 -12.21 -12.03
C THR A 126 7.64 -12.49 -11.06
N GLU A 127 7.77 -12.07 -9.80
CA GLU A 127 6.78 -12.33 -8.74
C GLU A 127 5.45 -11.57 -8.96
N CYS A 128 5.53 -10.32 -9.43
CA CYS A 128 4.41 -9.49 -9.86
C CYS A 128 4.41 -9.32 -11.38
N VAL A 129 3.25 -9.01 -11.97
CA VAL A 129 3.10 -8.80 -13.42
C VAL A 129 2.40 -7.47 -13.72
N ALA A 130 2.62 -6.92 -14.91
CA ALA A 130 2.04 -5.63 -15.28
C ALA A 130 0.51 -5.65 -15.21
N ASP A 131 -0.10 -6.64 -15.86
CA ASP A 131 -1.54 -6.88 -15.93
C ASP A 131 -1.85 -8.38 -16.11
N SER A 132 -3.12 -8.71 -16.32
CA SER A 132 -3.60 -10.09 -16.45
C SER A 132 -2.98 -10.86 -17.63
N SER A 133 -2.55 -10.18 -18.70
CA SER A 133 -1.89 -10.84 -19.84
C SER A 133 -0.52 -11.43 -19.46
N GLY A 134 0.13 -10.85 -18.44
CA GLY A 134 1.42 -11.27 -17.93
C GLY A 134 1.39 -12.47 -16.98
N LEU A 135 0.23 -12.96 -16.55
CA LEU A 135 0.10 -14.00 -15.51
C LEU A 135 0.88 -15.30 -15.79
N HIS A 136 1.10 -15.62 -17.07
CA HIS A 136 1.89 -16.79 -17.49
C HIS A 136 3.39 -16.68 -17.14
N GLN A 137 3.87 -15.53 -16.69
CA GLN A 137 5.28 -15.28 -16.40
C GLN A 137 5.64 -15.49 -14.92
N VAL A 138 4.64 -15.60 -14.02
CA VAL A 138 4.81 -15.52 -12.55
C VAL A 138 5.79 -16.56 -11.98
N SER A 139 6.02 -17.69 -12.63
CA SER A 139 6.90 -18.75 -12.11
C SER A 139 8.31 -18.76 -12.69
N ARG A 140 8.66 -17.86 -13.63
CA ARG A 140 9.95 -17.91 -14.32
C ARG A 140 11.13 -17.67 -13.39
N HIS A 141 10.97 -16.71 -12.48
CA HIS A 141 11.96 -16.33 -11.48
C HIS A 141 11.23 -15.82 -10.23
N TYR A 142 10.73 -16.75 -9.42
CA TYR A 142 9.99 -16.48 -8.18
C TYR A 142 10.85 -16.92 -7.00
N THR A 143 11.33 -15.98 -6.18
CA THR A 143 12.28 -16.28 -5.10
C THR A 143 11.74 -15.97 -3.72
N SER A 144 10.66 -15.19 -3.62
CA SER A 144 9.95 -14.96 -2.36
C SER A 144 9.36 -16.24 -1.78
N LEU A 145 9.51 -16.40 -0.48
CA LEU A 145 8.92 -17.50 0.30
C LEU A 145 7.52 -17.17 0.83
N CYS A 146 7.06 -15.93 0.67
CA CYS A 146 5.82 -15.44 1.25
C CYS A 146 4.94 -14.80 0.16
N ASP A 147 4.97 -13.48 0.07
CA ASP A 147 4.17 -12.71 -0.87
C ASP A 147 5.04 -12.15 -2.01
N PRO A 148 4.44 -11.93 -3.20
CA PRO A 148 5.16 -11.50 -4.38
C PRO A 148 5.62 -10.04 -4.25
N ARG A 149 6.92 -9.79 -4.44
CA ARG A 149 7.54 -8.47 -4.32
C ARG A 149 7.62 -7.78 -5.68
N LEU A 150 7.72 -6.46 -5.66
CA LEU A 150 8.03 -5.67 -6.84
C LEU A 150 9.53 -5.73 -7.12
N ASN A 151 9.90 -5.98 -8.36
CA ASN A 151 11.25 -5.68 -8.83
C ASN A 151 11.46 -4.14 -8.92
N PRO A 152 12.69 -3.64 -9.16
CA PRO A 152 12.97 -2.20 -9.13
C PRO A 152 12.11 -1.36 -10.09
N TRP A 153 11.86 -1.86 -11.30
CA TRP A 153 11.07 -1.15 -12.31
C TRP A 153 9.60 -1.05 -11.94
N GLN A 154 9.05 -2.12 -11.39
CA GLN A 154 7.67 -2.16 -10.91
C GLN A 154 7.49 -1.26 -9.68
N ALA A 155 8.50 -1.19 -8.79
CA ALA A 155 8.50 -0.27 -7.66
C ALA A 155 8.48 1.20 -8.13
N LEU A 156 9.26 1.54 -9.15
CA LEU A 156 9.23 2.86 -9.77
C LEU A 156 7.85 3.20 -10.33
N SER A 157 7.17 2.24 -10.99
CA SER A 157 5.80 2.45 -11.49
C SER A 157 4.82 2.81 -10.36
N ALA A 158 4.91 2.15 -9.20
CA ALA A 158 4.09 2.45 -8.05
C ALA A 158 4.37 3.86 -7.48
N VAL A 159 5.64 4.27 -7.43
CA VAL A 159 6.04 5.62 -6.99
C VAL A 159 5.56 6.69 -7.97
N MET A 160 5.62 6.46 -9.28
CA MET A 160 5.14 7.42 -10.26
C MET A 160 3.63 7.66 -10.18
N ALA A 161 2.85 6.62 -9.86
CA ALA A 161 1.41 6.75 -9.61
C ALA A 161 1.08 7.70 -8.45
N TRP A 162 1.97 7.84 -7.46
CA TRP A 162 1.81 8.79 -6.36
C TRP A 162 1.81 10.25 -6.84
N SER A 163 2.67 10.56 -7.81
CA SER A 163 2.83 11.90 -8.37
C SER A 163 1.72 12.28 -9.36
N GLY A 164 0.83 11.36 -9.73
CA GLY A 164 -0.18 11.57 -10.77
C GLY A 164 0.41 11.58 -12.20
N ALA A 165 1.62 11.05 -12.38
CA ALA A 165 2.20 10.81 -13.70
C ALA A 165 1.64 9.49 -14.27
N GLU A 166 1.37 9.44 -15.58
CA GLU A 166 0.96 8.19 -16.24
C GLU A 166 2.04 7.09 -16.07
N ALA A 167 1.59 5.85 -15.91
CA ALA A 167 2.49 4.69 -15.81
C ALA A 167 3.34 4.57 -17.08
N ILE A 168 4.65 4.34 -16.92
CA ILE A 168 5.56 4.12 -18.06
C ILE A 168 5.10 2.85 -18.79
N PRO A 169 4.78 2.89 -20.10
CA PRO A 169 4.53 1.70 -20.90
C PRO A 169 5.76 0.80 -20.83
N SER A 170 5.60 -0.52 -20.66
CA SER A 170 6.66 -1.51 -20.47
C SER A 170 7.97 -1.15 -21.18
N ALA A 171 8.84 -0.43 -20.48
CA ALA A 171 10.10 0.04 -21.04
C ALA A 171 11.16 -0.97 -20.64
N THR A 172 11.53 -1.84 -21.58
CA THR A 172 12.89 -2.38 -21.62
C THR A 172 13.83 -1.18 -21.76
N PHE A 173 14.35 -0.68 -20.65
CA PHE A 173 15.54 0.17 -20.69
C PHE A 173 16.74 -0.73 -21.05
N PRO A 174 17.60 -0.33 -21.99
CA PRO A 174 18.78 -1.12 -22.34
C PRO A 174 19.67 -1.26 -21.12
N LEU A 175 20.11 -2.50 -20.85
CA LEU A 175 21.20 -2.84 -19.93
C LEU A 175 22.54 -2.34 -20.48
N GLU A 176 22.67 -1.04 -20.76
CA GLU A 176 23.94 -0.44 -21.11
C GLU A 176 24.02 0.93 -20.44
N THR A 177 24.74 0.98 -19.32
CA THR A 177 25.90 1.86 -19.06
C THR A 177 26.04 2.07 -17.54
N VAL A 178 26.54 1.04 -16.85
CA VAL A 178 27.42 1.25 -15.70
C VAL A 178 28.61 0.32 -15.94
N ALA A 179 29.57 0.85 -16.69
CA ALA A 179 30.95 0.40 -16.69
C ALA A 179 31.75 1.36 -15.80
#